data_AF-A0A7C1IBZ6-F1
#
_entry.id   AF-A0A7C1IBZ6-F1
#
_cell.length_a   1.000
_cell.length_b   1.000
_cell.length_c   1.000
_cell.angle_alpha   90.00
_cell.angle_beta   90.00
_cell.angle_gamma   90.00
#
_symmetry.space_group_name_H-M   'P 1'
#
loop_
_entity.id
_entity.type
_entity.pdbx_description
1 polymer ?
#
loop_
_entity_poly.entity_id
_entity_poly.type
_entity_poly.pdbx_seq_one_letter_code
_entity_poly.pdbx_strand_id
1 'polypeptide(L)'
;MKTPLKRPISREHPLLILMVNNDSSYEEEARELVRMWRAFDPFLREHATVQIEGTQSSNWERCETILRYAQPERIPITFQIQGDNGERHDAVPPNRLRDFLDRYDCIVGLQIVEASQRTFVAHGAGPEYSMGRNARYARDAILIAAEYGLFLSWQLMRDNWAAIGCSVDNEALFDAIQEHSEYVIPQHEMNCEFAKQIDHTAAMGMWLSGAVENWGVEAQSWYWSDSGYREPGVCMPGSLDMPGGLYAIMFLLGAAGGATVYSIEPPKDVW
;
A
#
# COMPACT_ATOMS: atom_id res chain seq x y z
N MET A 1 4.39 19.99 12.71
CA MET A 1 5.37 20.48 11.71
C MET A 1 5.59 19.32 10.76
N LYS A 2 5.41 19.51 9.45
CA LYS A 2 5.55 18.43 8.46
C LYS A 2 7.03 18.19 8.17
N THR A 3 7.44 16.93 8.16
CA THR A 3 8.82 16.53 7.86
C THR A 3 8.90 16.14 6.38
N PRO A 4 9.86 16.65 5.59
CA PRO A 4 10.00 16.28 4.19
C PRO A 4 10.08 14.76 4.00
N LEU A 5 9.52 14.25 2.90
CA LEU A 5 9.61 12.84 2.56
C LEU A 5 11.07 12.35 2.57
N LYS A 6 11.32 11.24 3.29
CA LYS A 6 12.59 10.51 3.29
C LYS A 6 12.97 10.04 1.87
N ARG A 7 11.97 9.84 1.00
CA ARG A 7 12.15 9.45 -0.40
C ARG A 7 11.30 10.33 -1.32
N PRO A 8 11.90 11.02 -2.31
CA PRO A 8 11.12 11.77 -3.29
C PRO A 8 10.31 10.82 -4.17
N ILE A 9 9.09 11.22 -4.49
CA ILE A 9 8.21 10.49 -5.41
C ILE A 9 7.68 11.50 -6.42
N SER A 10 7.98 11.25 -7.70
CA SER A 10 7.53 12.07 -8.80
C SER A 10 7.55 11.27 -10.09
N ARG A 11 7.24 11.92 -11.21
CA ARG A 11 7.41 11.32 -12.54
C ARG A 11 8.87 10.95 -12.85
N GLU A 12 9.81 11.76 -12.38
CA GLU A 12 11.25 11.57 -12.55
C GLU A 12 11.82 10.58 -11.51
N HIS A 13 11.13 10.42 -10.39
CA HIS A 13 11.46 9.49 -9.32
C HIS A 13 10.25 8.58 -9.01
N PRO A 14 9.88 7.66 -9.92
CA PRO A 14 8.79 6.74 -9.65
C PRO A 14 9.17 5.80 -8.50
N LEU A 15 8.13 5.23 -7.87
CA LEU A 15 8.25 4.27 -6.78
C LEU A 15 7.73 2.89 -7.21
N LEU A 16 8.52 1.86 -6.94
CA LEU A 16 8.16 0.46 -7.06
C LEU A 16 8.16 -0.19 -5.67
N ILE A 17 7.04 -0.75 -5.25
CA ILE A 17 6.87 -1.44 -3.97
C ILE A 17 6.90 -2.95 -4.23
N LEU A 18 7.81 -3.65 -3.56
CA LEU A 18 8.08 -5.08 -3.78
C LEU A 18 7.79 -5.88 -2.52
N MET A 19 6.84 -6.81 -2.58
CA MET A 19 6.49 -7.64 -1.42
C MET A 19 7.57 -8.68 -1.10
N VAL A 20 7.91 -8.86 0.18
CA VAL A 20 8.86 -9.90 0.63
C VAL A 20 8.18 -11.28 0.68
N ASN A 21 8.92 -12.33 0.34
CA ASN A 21 8.42 -13.71 0.48
C ASN A 21 8.40 -14.15 1.96
N ASN A 22 7.34 -14.83 2.39
CA ASN A 22 7.09 -15.24 3.78
C ASN A 22 7.18 -16.77 4.03
N ASP A 23 7.75 -17.54 3.10
CA ASP A 23 7.75 -19.02 3.14
C ASP A 23 8.83 -19.69 4.04
N SER A 24 9.50 -18.94 4.93
CA SER A 24 10.64 -19.46 5.72
C SER A 24 10.69 -18.95 7.16
N SER A 25 11.70 -19.36 7.93
CA SER A 25 11.92 -18.81 9.28
C SER A 25 12.26 -17.31 9.20
N TYR A 26 11.94 -16.52 10.24
CA TYR A 26 12.14 -15.06 10.20
C TYR A 26 13.59 -14.64 9.92
N GLU A 27 14.58 -15.38 10.43
CA GLU A 27 16.00 -15.09 10.13
C GLU A 27 16.39 -15.47 8.69
N GLU A 28 15.83 -16.55 8.17
CA GLU A 28 16.09 -16.98 6.80
C GLU A 28 15.46 -16.02 5.80
N GLU A 29 14.21 -15.62 6.04
CA GLU A 29 13.51 -14.57 5.30
C GLU A 29 14.32 -13.25 5.31
N ALA A 30 14.81 -12.81 6.46
CA ALA A 30 15.60 -11.60 6.58
C ALA A 30 16.94 -11.68 5.81
N ARG A 31 17.61 -12.84 5.83
CA ARG A 31 18.84 -13.07 5.06
C ARG A 31 18.55 -13.11 3.56
N GLU A 32 17.44 -13.73 3.19
CA GLU A 32 17.00 -13.85 1.82
C GLU A 32 16.69 -12.48 1.23
N LEU A 33 15.93 -11.65 1.93
CA LEU A 33 15.70 -10.25 1.59
C LEU A 33 17.01 -9.53 1.27
N VAL A 34 18.01 -9.62 2.16
CA VAL A 34 19.32 -8.97 1.94
C VAL A 34 20.01 -9.52 0.70
N ARG A 35 19.95 -10.84 0.47
CA ARG A 35 20.53 -11.49 -0.71
C ARG A 35 19.88 -10.99 -1.99
N MET A 36 18.54 -11.01 -2.03
CA MET A 36 17.73 -10.57 -3.16
C MET A 36 17.95 -9.10 -3.46
N TRP A 37 17.91 -8.23 -2.44
CA TRP A 37 18.16 -6.81 -2.61
C TRP A 37 19.54 -6.52 -3.20
N ARG A 38 20.58 -7.21 -2.73
CA ARG A 38 21.94 -7.06 -3.28
C ARG A 38 22.04 -7.49 -4.74
N ALA A 39 21.31 -8.53 -5.12
CA ALA A 39 21.23 -9.05 -6.48
C ALA A 39 20.29 -8.25 -7.39
N PHE A 40 19.37 -7.46 -6.81
CA PHE A 40 18.38 -6.69 -7.55
C PHE A 40 19.04 -5.65 -8.45
N ASP A 41 18.40 -5.36 -9.58
CA ASP A 41 18.94 -4.43 -10.57
C ASP A 41 19.27 -3.08 -9.91
N PRO A 42 20.51 -2.55 -10.04
CA PRO A 42 20.91 -1.31 -9.38
C PRO A 42 20.05 -0.11 -9.78
N PHE A 43 19.63 -0.04 -11.04
CA PHE A 43 18.77 1.04 -11.52
C PHE A 43 17.38 0.95 -10.89
N LEU A 44 16.77 -0.25 -10.84
CA LEU A 44 15.47 -0.43 -10.19
C LEU A 44 15.52 -0.20 -8.67
N ARG A 45 16.62 -0.55 -7.99
CA ARG A 45 16.79 -0.32 -6.54
C ARG A 45 16.63 1.15 -6.14
N GLU A 46 17.14 2.07 -6.96
CA GLU A 46 17.02 3.52 -6.72
C GLU A 46 15.56 4.02 -6.76
N HIS A 47 14.65 3.19 -7.28
CA HIS A 47 13.22 3.45 -7.36
C HIS A 47 12.38 2.48 -6.53
N ALA A 48 12.99 1.51 -5.85
CA ALA A 48 12.25 0.46 -5.14
C ALA A 48 12.24 0.63 -3.61
N THR A 49 11.17 0.14 -3.00
CA THR A 49 11.08 -0.20 -1.58
C THR A 49 10.62 -1.64 -1.42
N VAL A 50 10.92 -2.23 -0.27
CA VAL A 50 10.45 -3.58 0.07
C VAL A 50 9.32 -3.48 1.08
N GLN A 51 8.19 -4.06 0.75
CA GLN A 51 7.04 -4.17 1.63
C GLN A 51 7.23 -5.34 2.60
N ILE A 52 6.91 -5.09 3.87
CA ILE A 52 6.74 -6.14 4.87
C ILE A 52 5.42 -5.95 5.62
N GLU A 53 4.74 -7.05 5.89
CA GLU A 53 3.50 -7.07 6.66
C GLU A 53 3.74 -6.92 8.17
N GLY A 54 3.25 -5.82 8.74
CA GLY A 54 3.21 -5.57 10.19
C GLY A 54 1.89 -5.96 10.86
N THR A 55 0.89 -6.35 10.07
CA THR A 55 -0.44 -6.73 10.57
C THR A 55 -0.41 -8.16 11.13
N GLN A 56 -1.28 -8.46 12.10
CA GLN A 56 -1.27 -9.64 12.98
C GLN A 56 -0.25 -9.57 14.14
N SER A 57 -0.75 -9.67 15.36
CA SER A 57 0.04 -9.50 16.61
C SER A 57 1.23 -10.46 16.76
N SER A 58 1.22 -11.61 16.08
CA SER A 58 2.35 -12.57 16.04
C SER A 58 3.50 -12.13 15.14
N ASN A 59 3.32 -11.11 14.29
CA ASN A 59 4.32 -10.72 13.29
C ASN A 59 5.31 -9.66 13.78
N TRP A 60 5.22 -9.16 15.01
CA TRP A 60 6.15 -8.11 15.49
C TRP A 60 7.58 -8.60 15.60
N GLU A 61 7.81 -9.83 16.07
CA GLU A 61 9.14 -10.43 16.13
C GLU A 61 9.71 -10.66 14.73
N ARG A 62 8.86 -11.05 13.78
CA ARG A 62 9.22 -11.13 12.36
C ARG A 62 9.67 -9.77 11.84
N CYS A 63 8.86 -8.73 12.04
CA CYS A 63 9.18 -7.37 11.59
C CYS A 63 10.48 -6.86 12.20
N GLU A 64 10.65 -7.00 13.52
CA GLU A 64 11.88 -6.64 14.24
C GLU A 64 13.10 -7.36 13.66
N THR A 65 12.96 -8.66 13.37
CA THR A 65 14.01 -9.48 12.79
C THR A 65 14.38 -8.98 11.39
N ILE A 66 13.41 -8.77 10.52
CA ILE A 66 13.64 -8.28 9.16
C ILE A 66 14.28 -6.88 9.18
N LEU A 67 13.73 -5.96 9.97
CA LEU A 67 14.20 -4.57 10.08
C LEU A 67 15.65 -4.50 10.60
N ARG A 68 16.03 -5.37 11.55
CA ARG A 68 17.41 -5.47 12.05
C ARG A 68 18.42 -5.86 10.97
N TYR A 69 18.03 -6.65 9.98
CA TYR A 69 18.88 -7.01 8.83
C TYR A 69 18.81 -5.96 7.72
N ALA A 70 17.65 -5.37 7.48
CA ALA A 70 17.42 -4.36 6.44
C ALA A 70 18.16 -3.04 6.72
N GLN A 71 18.14 -2.57 7.98
CA GLN A 71 18.73 -1.29 8.38
C GLN A 71 20.23 -1.12 8.06
N PRO A 72 21.14 -2.04 8.46
CA PRO A 72 22.58 -1.89 8.15
C PRO A 72 22.86 -1.91 6.65
N GLU A 73 22.02 -2.59 5.86
CA GLU A 73 22.10 -2.66 4.40
C GLU A 73 21.40 -1.49 3.70
N ARG A 74 20.77 -0.58 4.46
CA ARG A 74 19.99 0.56 3.95
C ARG A 74 18.89 0.14 2.98
N ILE A 75 18.26 -1.01 3.22
CA ILE A 75 17.11 -1.47 2.43
C ILE A 75 15.90 -0.62 2.82
N PRO A 76 15.30 0.13 1.89
CA PRO A 76 14.18 1.00 2.20
C PRO A 76 12.90 0.17 2.33
N ILE A 77 12.25 0.26 3.49
CA ILE A 77 11.09 -0.55 3.85
C ILE A 77 9.79 0.26 3.76
N THR A 78 8.79 -0.31 3.09
CA THR A 78 7.38 0.04 3.22
C THR A 78 6.76 -0.87 4.28
N PHE A 79 6.24 -0.30 5.36
CA PHE A 79 5.68 -1.08 6.46
C PHE A 79 4.16 -1.11 6.38
N GLN A 80 3.56 -2.27 6.11
CA GLN A 80 2.11 -2.40 6.10
C GLN A 80 1.57 -2.39 7.52
N ILE A 81 0.71 -1.42 7.79
CA ILE A 81 0.16 -1.12 9.11
C ILE A 81 -1.31 -1.51 9.24
N GLN A 82 -2.00 -1.81 8.13
CA GLN A 82 -3.38 -2.31 8.12
C GLN A 82 -3.67 -3.14 6.86
N GLY A 83 -4.47 -4.21 6.98
CA GLY A 83 -4.93 -5.05 5.87
C GLY A 83 -6.47 -5.16 5.77
N ASP A 84 -6.96 -6.28 5.23
CA ASP A 84 -8.40 -6.57 5.15
C ASP A 84 -9.03 -6.84 6.52
N ASN A 85 -10.18 -6.22 6.73
CA ASN A 85 -10.97 -6.10 7.94
C ASN A 85 -11.49 -7.40 8.56
N GLY A 86 -10.97 -8.56 8.17
CA GLY A 86 -11.32 -9.87 8.71
C GLY A 86 -11.15 -9.95 10.22
N GLU A 87 -10.20 -9.21 10.82
CA GLU A 87 -9.89 -9.33 12.25
C GLU A 87 -9.61 -8.00 12.98
N ARG A 88 -9.92 -7.95 14.29
CA ARG A 88 -9.60 -6.79 15.17
C ARG A 88 -8.10 -6.53 15.33
N HIS A 89 -7.25 -7.49 14.96
CA HIS A 89 -5.80 -7.43 15.10
C HIS A 89 -5.06 -7.06 13.81
N ASP A 90 -5.81 -6.68 12.79
CA ASP A 90 -5.28 -6.38 11.47
C ASP A 90 -4.89 -4.90 11.28
N ALA A 91 -4.50 -4.25 12.38
CA ALA A 91 -3.95 -2.91 12.38
C ALA A 91 -2.85 -2.78 13.45
N VAL A 92 -1.74 -2.12 13.11
CA VAL A 92 -0.63 -1.87 14.04
C VAL A 92 -1.04 -0.74 15.01
N PRO A 93 -0.98 -0.94 16.34
CA PRO A 93 -1.29 0.12 17.29
C PRO A 93 -0.38 1.35 17.09
N PRO A 94 -0.89 2.60 17.13
CA PRO A 94 -0.09 3.80 16.84
C PRO A 94 1.18 3.95 17.71
N ASN A 95 1.11 3.58 18.99
CA ASN A 95 2.26 3.60 19.89
C ASN A 95 3.33 2.56 19.48
N ARG A 96 2.91 1.39 19.02
CA ARG A 96 3.82 0.36 18.50
C ARG A 96 4.45 0.79 17.18
N LEU A 97 3.67 1.41 16.29
CA LEU A 97 4.17 1.96 15.04
C LEU A 97 5.29 2.98 15.32
N ARG A 98 5.04 3.96 16.20
CA ARG A 98 6.04 4.96 16.60
C ARG A 98 7.30 4.32 17.18
N ASP A 99 7.16 3.30 18.03
CA ASP A 99 8.32 2.55 18.56
C ASP A 99 9.17 1.89 17.45
N PHE A 100 8.57 1.38 16.37
CA PHE A 100 9.34 0.92 15.21
C PHE A 100 10.00 2.08 14.46
N LEU A 101 9.26 3.16 14.20
CA LEU A 101 9.75 4.32 13.46
C LEU A 101 10.90 5.04 14.18
N ASP A 102 10.90 5.07 15.51
CA ASP A 102 11.97 5.66 16.32
C ASP A 102 13.27 4.82 16.31
N ARG A 103 13.17 3.52 16.00
CA ARG A 103 14.30 2.57 16.06
C ARG A 103 14.85 2.21 14.68
N TYR A 104 14.03 2.35 13.64
CA TYR A 104 14.36 1.88 12.29
C TYR A 104 14.15 2.98 11.25
N ASP A 105 15.23 3.70 10.95
CA ASP A 105 15.28 4.75 9.95
C ASP A 105 15.06 4.23 8.52
N CYS A 106 15.33 2.95 8.30
CA CYS A 106 15.10 2.28 7.02
C CYS A 106 13.62 2.17 6.64
N ILE A 107 12.68 2.38 7.58
CA ILE A 107 11.26 2.55 7.26
C ILE A 107 11.08 3.92 6.60
N VAL A 108 10.71 3.91 5.33
CA VAL A 108 10.53 5.11 4.49
C VAL A 108 9.09 5.28 4.00
N GLY A 109 8.25 4.26 4.17
CA GLY A 109 6.85 4.30 3.81
C GLY A 109 6.00 3.47 4.76
N LEU A 110 4.73 3.81 4.83
CA LEU A 110 3.66 3.06 5.46
C LEU A 110 2.73 2.53 4.37
N GLN A 111 1.98 1.47 4.69
CA GLN A 111 0.98 0.94 3.76
C GLN A 111 -0.30 0.51 4.46
N ILE A 112 -1.44 0.84 3.84
CA ILE A 112 -2.76 0.31 4.18
C ILE A 112 -3.27 -0.44 2.95
N VAL A 113 -3.69 -1.69 3.12
CA VAL A 113 -4.25 -2.52 2.04
C VAL A 113 -5.65 -2.97 2.39
N GLU A 114 -6.54 -3.13 1.40
CA GLU A 114 -7.89 -3.74 1.51
C GLU A 114 -8.86 -3.16 2.56
N ALA A 115 -8.47 -2.12 3.31
CA ALA A 115 -9.23 -1.62 4.43
C ALA A 115 -10.47 -0.83 3.98
N SER A 116 -11.66 -1.45 4.02
CA SER A 116 -12.93 -0.82 3.64
C SER A 116 -13.16 0.56 4.29
N GLN A 117 -13.45 1.55 3.46
CA GLN A 117 -13.76 2.94 3.83
C GLN A 117 -15.27 3.24 3.70
N ARG A 118 -16.08 2.21 3.42
CA ARG A 118 -17.54 2.28 3.26
C ARG A 118 -18.25 2.13 4.61
N THR A 119 -17.82 2.91 5.60
CA THR A 119 -18.49 2.92 6.90
C THR A 119 -19.31 4.19 7.00
N PHE A 120 -20.59 4.07 6.66
CA PHE A 120 -21.52 5.20 6.74
C PHE A 120 -22.24 5.15 8.09
N VAL A 121 -21.91 6.07 8.98
CA VAL A 121 -22.54 6.16 10.29
C VAL A 121 -23.38 7.42 10.32
N ALA A 122 -24.71 7.26 10.29
CA ALA A 122 -25.64 8.36 10.52
C ALA A 122 -25.56 8.82 11.99
N HIS A 123 -24.52 9.56 12.34
CA HIS A 123 -24.31 10.12 13.66
C HIS A 123 -24.40 11.65 13.60
N GLY A 124 -25.39 12.24 14.29
CA GLY A 124 -25.73 13.67 14.20
C GLY A 124 -24.74 14.63 14.88
N ALA A 125 -23.46 14.24 15.03
CA ALA A 125 -22.47 15.01 15.79
C ALA A 125 -21.34 15.62 14.92
N GLY A 126 -21.45 15.58 13.59
CA GLY A 126 -20.50 16.20 12.65
C GLY A 126 -19.38 15.26 12.17
N PRO A 127 -18.51 15.75 11.25
CA PRO A 127 -17.58 14.91 10.47
C PRO A 127 -16.65 14.00 11.28
N GLU A 128 -16.22 14.46 12.46
CA GLU A 128 -15.36 13.70 13.37
C GLU A 128 -16.03 12.44 13.95
N TYR A 129 -17.34 12.50 14.15
CA TYR A 129 -18.10 11.47 14.84
C TYR A 129 -18.87 10.55 13.88
N SER A 130 -19.06 10.97 12.62
CA SER A 130 -19.61 10.13 11.55
C SER A 130 -18.55 9.24 10.89
N MET A 131 -17.27 9.60 11.01
CA MET A 131 -16.17 8.84 10.40
C MET A 131 -16.12 7.38 10.86
N GLY A 132 -15.85 6.48 9.91
CA GLY A 132 -15.62 5.07 10.19
C GLY A 132 -14.38 4.81 11.05
N ARG A 133 -14.30 3.63 11.68
CA ARG A 133 -13.09 3.24 12.43
C ARG A 133 -11.82 3.21 11.56
N ASN A 134 -11.94 2.75 10.32
CA ASN A 134 -10.82 2.64 9.39
C ASN A 134 -10.39 4.01 8.87
N ALA A 135 -11.36 4.87 8.57
CA ALA A 135 -11.10 6.24 8.18
C ALA A 135 -10.38 7.02 9.30
N ARG A 136 -10.77 6.82 10.57
CA ARG A 136 -10.03 7.39 11.71
C ARG A 136 -8.60 6.87 11.80
N TYR A 137 -8.42 5.56 11.68
CA TYR A 137 -7.08 4.97 11.72
C TYR A 137 -6.20 5.46 10.56
N ALA A 138 -6.75 5.52 9.36
CA ALA A 138 -6.03 6.04 8.19
C ALA A 138 -5.66 7.52 8.35
N ARG A 139 -6.55 8.34 8.91
CA ARG A 139 -6.22 9.72 9.26
C ARG A 139 -5.05 9.80 10.23
N ASP A 140 -5.07 9.00 11.30
CA ASP A 140 -3.97 8.96 12.27
C ASP A 140 -2.65 8.50 11.60
N ALA A 141 -2.73 7.54 10.67
CA ALA A 141 -1.59 7.08 9.88
C ALA A 141 -1.03 8.18 8.96
N ILE A 142 -1.88 8.99 8.33
CA ILE A 142 -1.47 10.16 7.52
C ILE A 142 -0.69 11.15 8.39
N LEU A 143 -1.17 11.43 9.60
CA LEU A 143 -0.50 12.35 10.52
C LEU A 143 0.87 11.80 10.98
N ILE A 144 0.95 10.50 11.27
CA ILE A 144 2.21 9.83 11.61
C ILE A 144 3.17 9.87 10.41
N ALA A 145 2.68 9.58 9.20
CA ALA A 145 3.47 9.64 7.98
C ALA A 145 4.09 11.04 7.79
N ALA A 146 3.29 12.08 7.94
CA ALA A 146 3.75 13.47 7.83
C ALA A 146 4.74 13.89 8.94
N GLU A 147 4.57 13.37 10.15
CA GLU A 147 5.48 13.63 11.27
C GLU A 147 6.88 13.03 11.03
N TYR A 148 6.94 11.82 10.47
CA TYR A 148 8.18 11.07 10.25
C TYR A 148 8.75 11.20 8.82
N GLY A 149 8.07 11.94 7.94
CA GLY A 149 8.48 12.11 6.55
C GLY A 149 8.35 10.82 5.72
N LEU A 150 7.31 10.04 5.95
CA LEU A 150 7.05 8.77 5.28
C LEU A 150 5.96 8.96 4.23
N PHE A 151 6.06 8.27 3.09
CA PHE A 151 4.88 8.15 2.24
C PHE A 151 3.89 7.13 2.83
N LEU A 152 2.62 7.24 2.49
CA LEU A 152 1.56 6.29 2.79
C LEU A 152 1.02 5.74 1.48
N SER A 153 1.47 4.55 1.12
CA SER A 153 0.85 3.74 0.07
C SER A 153 -0.51 3.27 0.56
N TRP A 154 -1.57 3.56 -0.17
CA TRP A 154 -2.91 3.15 0.22
C TRP A 154 -3.53 2.38 -0.93
N GLN A 155 -3.60 1.07 -0.78
CA GLN A 155 -4.15 0.15 -1.77
C GLN A 155 -5.55 -0.21 -1.35
N LEU A 156 -6.51 0.09 -2.22
CA LEU A 156 -7.91 -0.23 -1.99
C LEU A 156 -8.49 -0.78 -3.28
N MET A 157 -9.53 -1.59 -3.11
CA MET A 157 -10.37 -2.08 -4.19
C MET A 157 -11.75 -1.40 -4.20
N ARG A 158 -12.53 -1.72 -5.24
CA ARG A 158 -13.97 -1.45 -5.36
C ARG A 158 -14.28 0.05 -5.37
N ASP A 159 -15.28 0.47 -4.64
CA ASP A 159 -15.75 1.85 -4.58
C ASP A 159 -15.17 2.61 -3.37
N ASN A 160 -14.11 2.11 -2.73
CA ASN A 160 -13.57 2.71 -1.52
C ASN A 160 -12.99 4.13 -1.75
N TRP A 161 -12.24 4.34 -2.83
CA TRP A 161 -11.76 5.68 -3.18
C TRP A 161 -12.91 6.65 -3.47
N ALA A 162 -13.95 6.17 -4.15
CA ALA A 162 -15.16 6.97 -4.38
C ALA A 162 -15.89 7.28 -3.06
N ALA A 163 -15.95 6.33 -2.13
CA ALA A 163 -16.52 6.56 -0.81
C ALA A 163 -15.72 7.60 0.01
N ILE A 164 -14.39 7.62 -0.09
CA ILE A 164 -13.56 8.66 0.54
C ILE A 164 -13.88 10.03 -0.08
N GLY A 165 -13.85 10.14 -1.42
CA GLY A 165 -14.00 11.42 -2.11
C GLY A 165 -15.43 11.98 -2.20
N CYS A 166 -16.46 11.15 -1.96
CA CYS A 166 -17.87 11.55 -2.18
C CYS A 166 -18.79 11.40 -0.96
N SER A 167 -18.27 10.91 0.17
CA SER A 167 -19.08 10.75 1.39
C SER A 167 -18.83 11.88 2.38
N VAL A 168 -19.92 12.49 2.89
CA VAL A 168 -19.85 13.43 4.02
C VAL A 168 -19.27 12.78 5.28
N ASP A 169 -19.42 11.47 5.45
CA ASP A 169 -18.87 10.74 6.60
C ASP A 169 -17.33 10.66 6.55
N ASN A 170 -16.72 10.93 5.40
CA ASN A 170 -15.28 10.94 5.21
C ASN A 170 -14.70 12.36 5.06
N GLU A 171 -15.48 13.42 5.28
CA GLU A 171 -15.03 14.81 5.10
C GLU A 171 -13.74 15.10 5.88
N ALA A 172 -13.68 14.78 7.17
CA ALA A 172 -12.48 15.00 7.98
C ALA A 172 -11.29 14.08 7.62
N LEU A 173 -11.52 12.96 6.93
CA LEU A 173 -10.44 12.14 6.37
C LEU A 173 -9.93 12.78 5.08
N PHE A 174 -10.85 13.23 4.21
CA PHE A 174 -10.52 13.90 2.96
C PHE A 174 -9.75 15.20 3.20
N ASP A 175 -10.14 16.00 4.19
CA ASP A 175 -9.41 17.19 4.63
C ASP A 175 -7.97 16.86 5.01
N ALA A 176 -7.76 15.76 5.77
CA ALA A 176 -6.42 15.31 6.14
C ALA A 176 -5.61 14.86 4.92
N ILE A 177 -6.23 14.18 3.95
CA ILE A 177 -5.58 13.83 2.68
C ILE A 177 -5.12 15.10 1.95
N GLN A 178 -5.99 16.10 1.82
CA GLN A 178 -5.65 17.35 1.13
C GLN A 178 -4.58 18.15 1.86
N GLU A 179 -4.64 18.22 3.20
CA GLU A 179 -3.60 18.89 3.97
C GLU A 179 -2.26 18.15 3.82
N HIS A 180 -2.26 16.83 3.69
CA HIS A 180 -1.05 16.00 3.65
C HIS A 180 -0.82 15.35 2.28
N SER A 181 -1.20 16.04 1.20
CA SER A 181 -1.25 15.53 -0.18
C SER A 181 0.05 14.92 -0.71
N GLU A 182 1.19 15.40 -0.21
CA GLU A 182 2.53 14.92 -0.54
C GLU A 182 2.83 13.53 0.06
N TYR A 183 2.19 13.15 1.17
CA TYR A 183 2.44 11.87 1.83
C TYR A 183 1.48 10.77 1.37
N VAL A 184 0.28 11.10 0.87
CA VAL A 184 -0.75 10.10 0.57
C VAL A 184 -0.70 9.66 -0.89
N ILE A 185 -0.65 8.35 -1.13
CA ILE A 185 -0.61 7.76 -2.46
C ILE A 185 -1.80 6.80 -2.61
N PRO A 186 -2.89 7.24 -3.24
CA PRO A 186 -3.99 6.37 -3.63
C PRO A 186 -3.53 5.38 -4.69
N GLN A 187 -3.78 4.10 -4.47
CA GLN A 187 -3.47 3.03 -5.41
C GLN A 187 -4.71 2.19 -5.70
N HIS A 188 -4.87 1.85 -6.98
CA HIS A 188 -5.83 0.84 -7.41
C HIS A 188 -5.23 -0.55 -7.18
N GLU A 189 -5.81 -1.27 -6.22
CA GLU A 189 -5.49 -2.66 -5.92
C GLU A 189 -6.22 -3.57 -6.91
N MET A 190 -5.46 -4.20 -7.82
CA MET A 190 -6.05 -4.78 -9.02
C MET A 190 -6.51 -6.24 -8.87
N ASN A 191 -6.55 -6.82 -7.67
CA ASN A 191 -7.03 -8.20 -7.47
C ASN A 191 -8.55 -8.37 -7.66
N CYS A 192 -9.36 -7.35 -7.40
CA CYS A 192 -10.82 -7.47 -7.49
C CYS A 192 -11.35 -7.67 -8.92
N GLU A 193 -12.14 -8.72 -9.16
CA GLU A 193 -12.72 -9.06 -10.47
C GLU A 193 -13.89 -8.16 -10.90
N PHE A 194 -14.48 -7.41 -9.96
CA PHE A 194 -15.56 -6.44 -10.21
C PHE A 194 -15.18 -5.04 -9.75
N ALA A 195 -15.96 -4.03 -10.15
CA ALA A 195 -15.78 -2.62 -9.74
C ALA A 195 -14.38 -1.99 -10.00
N LYS A 196 -13.50 -2.62 -10.79
CA LYS A 196 -12.17 -2.08 -11.13
C LYS A 196 -12.18 -0.67 -11.72
N GLN A 197 -13.15 -0.40 -12.58
CA GLN A 197 -13.23 0.88 -13.28
C GLN A 197 -13.50 2.03 -12.31
N ILE A 198 -14.42 1.84 -11.37
CA ILE A 198 -14.69 2.86 -10.35
C ILE A 198 -13.50 3.03 -9.42
N ASP A 199 -12.84 1.95 -9.01
CA ASP A 199 -11.66 2.06 -8.16
C ASP A 199 -10.53 2.84 -8.84
N HIS A 200 -10.17 2.41 -10.05
CA HIS A 200 -9.12 3.04 -10.85
C HIS A 200 -9.38 4.53 -11.09
N THR A 201 -10.58 4.86 -11.56
CA THR A 201 -10.94 6.24 -11.87
C THR A 201 -11.07 7.11 -10.63
N ALA A 202 -11.47 6.55 -9.49
CA ALA A 202 -11.53 7.29 -8.24
C ALA A 202 -10.14 7.52 -7.63
N ALA A 203 -9.26 6.52 -7.61
CA ALA A 203 -7.86 6.69 -7.21
C ALA A 203 -7.14 7.75 -8.07
N MET A 204 -7.26 7.63 -9.39
CA MET A 204 -6.75 8.63 -10.33
C MET A 204 -7.44 10.00 -10.14
N GLY A 205 -8.74 10.00 -9.80
CA GLY A 205 -9.54 11.21 -9.55
C GLY A 205 -9.06 12.01 -8.35
N MET A 206 -8.55 11.36 -7.30
CA MET A 206 -7.89 12.03 -6.18
C MET A 206 -6.70 12.87 -6.68
N TRP A 207 -5.89 12.32 -7.58
CA TRP A 207 -4.77 13.04 -8.18
C TRP A 207 -5.22 14.13 -9.16
N LEU A 208 -6.15 13.84 -10.07
CA LEU A 208 -6.65 14.80 -11.06
C LEU A 208 -7.35 16.01 -10.43
N SER A 209 -7.95 15.84 -9.26
CA SER A 209 -8.57 16.93 -8.48
C SER A 209 -7.57 17.75 -7.67
N GLY A 210 -6.31 17.32 -7.59
CA GLY A 210 -5.28 17.93 -6.75
C GLY A 210 -5.40 17.60 -5.27
N ALA A 211 -6.15 16.56 -4.89
CA ALA A 211 -6.23 16.10 -3.50
C ALA A 211 -4.94 15.40 -3.04
N VAL A 212 -4.18 14.82 -3.98
CA VAL A 212 -2.87 14.19 -3.75
C VAL A 212 -1.89 14.54 -4.86
N GLU A 213 -0.60 14.48 -4.57
CA GLU A 213 0.44 14.79 -5.56
C GLU A 213 0.78 13.60 -6.47
N ASN A 214 0.59 12.38 -5.97
CA ASN A 214 0.94 11.13 -6.63
C ASN A 214 -0.19 10.11 -6.48
N TRP A 215 -0.28 9.17 -7.42
CA TRP A 215 -1.17 8.02 -7.36
C TRP A 215 -0.52 6.80 -8.03
N GLY A 216 -1.12 5.63 -7.86
CA GLY A 216 -0.52 4.40 -8.35
C GLY A 216 -1.48 3.27 -8.66
N VAL A 217 -0.88 2.15 -9.02
CA VAL A 217 -1.55 0.89 -9.29
C VAL A 217 -0.80 -0.26 -8.64
N GLU A 218 -1.50 -1.33 -8.35
CA GLU A 218 -0.90 -2.56 -7.86
C GLU A 218 -1.34 -3.73 -8.73
N ALA A 219 -0.39 -4.24 -9.52
CA ALA A 219 -0.66 -5.36 -10.41
C ALA A 219 -0.58 -6.67 -9.61
N GLN A 220 -1.58 -7.54 -9.75
CA GLN A 220 -1.62 -8.77 -8.97
C GLN A 220 -2.13 -9.98 -9.75
N SER A 221 -1.51 -11.15 -9.56
CA SER A 221 -2.04 -12.42 -10.12
C SER A 221 -3.30 -12.91 -9.42
N TRP A 222 -3.63 -12.41 -8.22
CA TRP A 222 -4.90 -12.71 -7.56
C TRP A 222 -6.09 -12.44 -8.48
N TYR A 223 -6.04 -11.38 -9.30
CA TYR A 223 -7.05 -11.12 -10.32
C TYR A 223 -7.28 -12.28 -11.29
N TRP A 224 -6.18 -12.90 -11.75
CA TRP A 224 -6.23 -14.02 -12.67
C TRP A 224 -6.96 -15.20 -12.01
N SER A 225 -6.59 -15.51 -10.77
CA SER A 225 -7.22 -16.56 -9.97
C SER A 225 -8.69 -16.27 -9.68
N ASP A 226 -9.02 -15.08 -9.19
CA ASP A 226 -10.35 -14.69 -8.72
C ASP A 226 -11.36 -14.56 -9.87
N SER A 227 -10.87 -14.19 -11.06
CA SER A 227 -11.66 -14.25 -12.29
C SER A 227 -11.86 -15.68 -12.82
N GLY A 228 -11.26 -16.67 -12.15
CA GLY A 228 -11.34 -18.08 -12.51
C GLY A 228 -10.40 -18.49 -13.65
N TYR A 229 -9.42 -17.67 -14.04
CA TYR A 229 -8.51 -17.98 -15.13
C TYR A 229 -7.35 -18.86 -14.67
N ARG A 230 -6.98 -19.82 -15.51
CA ARG A 230 -5.82 -20.69 -15.29
C ARG A 230 -4.78 -20.49 -16.38
N GLU A 231 -5.19 -20.73 -17.61
CA GLU A 231 -4.39 -20.55 -18.82
C GLU A 231 -5.23 -19.79 -19.86
N PRO A 232 -4.63 -19.19 -20.91
CA PRO A 232 -5.38 -18.56 -21.98
C PRO A 232 -6.47 -19.49 -22.56
N GLY A 233 -7.74 -19.11 -22.39
CA GLY A 233 -8.89 -19.90 -22.85
C GLY A 233 -9.36 -21.00 -21.90
N VAL A 234 -8.72 -21.20 -20.74
CA VAL A 234 -9.09 -22.18 -19.72
C VAL A 234 -9.57 -21.46 -18.47
N CYS A 235 -10.83 -21.73 -18.10
CA CYS A 235 -11.43 -21.22 -16.87
C CYS A 235 -11.74 -22.38 -15.91
N MET A 236 -11.56 -22.10 -14.62
CA MET A 236 -11.94 -22.86 -13.43
C MET A 236 -11.19 -24.19 -13.15
N PRO A 237 -10.66 -24.39 -11.93
CA PRO A 237 -10.42 -23.36 -10.91
C PRO A 237 -9.30 -22.41 -11.36
N GLY A 238 -9.35 -21.18 -10.87
CA GLY A 238 -8.32 -20.18 -11.11
C GLY A 238 -6.93 -20.63 -10.65
N SER A 239 -5.90 -19.96 -11.15
CA SER A 239 -4.52 -20.11 -10.72
C SER A 239 -3.89 -18.75 -10.53
N LEU A 240 -2.75 -18.70 -9.85
CA LEU A 240 -1.94 -17.50 -9.77
C LEU A 240 -0.85 -17.46 -10.85
N ASP A 241 -0.93 -18.32 -11.88
CA ASP A 241 0.06 -18.38 -12.96
C ASP A 241 -0.32 -17.41 -14.08
N MET A 242 -0.44 -16.13 -13.72
CA MET A 242 -0.83 -15.07 -14.64
C MET A 242 0.28 -14.84 -15.67
N PRO A 243 -0.03 -14.80 -16.99
CA PRO A 243 0.97 -14.50 -18.00
C PRO A 243 1.69 -13.16 -17.73
N GLY A 244 3.03 -13.15 -17.76
CA GLY A 244 3.86 -11.98 -17.45
C GLY A 244 3.48 -10.70 -18.20
N GLY A 245 3.01 -10.83 -19.45
CA GLY A 245 2.54 -9.69 -20.25
C GLY A 245 1.33 -8.97 -19.65
N LEU A 246 0.51 -9.61 -18.81
CA LEU A 246 -0.63 -8.98 -18.16
C LEU A 246 -0.22 -7.99 -17.07
N TYR A 247 0.89 -8.25 -16.34
CA TYR A 247 1.44 -7.26 -15.41
C TYR A 247 1.86 -5.98 -16.13
N ALA A 248 2.50 -6.11 -17.30
CA ALA A 248 2.88 -4.96 -18.11
C ALA A 248 1.66 -4.16 -18.57
N ILE A 249 0.54 -4.81 -18.89
CA ILE A 249 -0.72 -4.15 -19.25
C ILE A 249 -1.32 -3.42 -18.03
N MET A 250 -1.33 -4.06 -16.86
CA MET A 250 -1.79 -3.45 -15.61
C MET A 250 -0.97 -2.20 -15.25
N PHE A 251 0.35 -2.25 -15.36
CA PHE A 251 1.21 -1.10 -15.18
C PHE A 251 1.01 -0.03 -16.25
N LEU A 252 0.88 -0.42 -17.52
CA LEU A 252 0.64 0.51 -18.61
C LEU A 252 -0.67 1.27 -18.42
N LEU A 253 -1.70 0.64 -17.87
CA LEU A 253 -2.96 1.31 -17.53
C LEU A 253 -2.71 2.48 -16.55
N GLY A 254 -1.97 2.24 -15.46
CA GLY A 254 -1.57 3.30 -14.52
C GLY A 254 -0.68 4.35 -15.18
N ALA A 255 0.37 3.92 -15.88
CA ALA A 255 1.34 4.82 -16.53
C ALA A 255 0.67 5.75 -17.56
N ALA A 256 -0.27 5.23 -18.35
CA ALA A 256 -1.04 6.03 -19.32
C ALA A 256 -1.91 7.10 -18.64
N GLY A 257 -2.35 6.86 -17.40
CA GLY A 257 -3.06 7.82 -16.57
C GLY A 257 -2.16 8.72 -15.72
N GLY A 258 -0.83 8.63 -15.87
CA GLY A 258 0.12 9.46 -15.12
C GLY A 258 0.48 8.96 -13.72
N ALA A 259 0.22 7.69 -13.41
CA ALA A 259 0.67 7.08 -12.16
C ALA A 259 2.20 7.16 -12.02
N THR A 260 2.67 7.32 -10.78
CA THR A 260 4.09 7.39 -10.40
C THR A 260 4.48 6.29 -9.42
N VAL A 261 3.51 5.52 -8.91
CA VAL A 261 3.73 4.47 -7.92
C VAL A 261 3.15 3.15 -8.41
N TYR A 262 3.93 2.09 -8.25
CA TYR A 262 3.62 0.74 -8.71
C TYR A 262 3.88 -0.25 -7.59
N SER A 263 3.00 -1.24 -7.40
CA SER A 263 3.19 -2.36 -6.49
C SER A 263 2.92 -3.68 -7.20
N ILE A 264 3.47 -4.77 -6.66
CA ILE A 264 3.27 -6.15 -7.14
C ILE A 264 2.96 -7.04 -5.94
N GLU A 265 1.90 -7.83 -6.06
CA GLU A 265 1.49 -8.87 -5.10
C GLU A 265 0.93 -10.09 -5.87
N PRO A 266 1.00 -11.34 -5.37
CA PRO A 266 1.68 -11.84 -4.16
C PRO A 266 3.21 -11.82 -4.27
N PRO A 267 3.95 -12.12 -3.18
CA PRO A 267 5.42 -12.09 -3.19
C PRO A 267 6.06 -12.95 -4.28
N LYS A 268 5.40 -14.06 -4.64
CA LYS A 268 5.85 -14.96 -5.71
C LYS A 268 5.84 -14.33 -7.11
N ASP A 269 5.16 -13.19 -7.29
CA ASP A 269 5.10 -12.46 -8.56
C ASP A 269 6.31 -11.52 -8.73
N VAL A 270 7.05 -11.29 -7.63
CA VAL A 270 8.21 -10.40 -7.60
C VAL A 270 9.52 -11.15 -7.86
N TRP A 271 9.67 -12.34 -7.27
CA TRP A 271 10.95 -13.00 -7.05
C TRP A 271 11.12 -14.34 -7.75
#